data_AF-A0AAF0P3W2-F1
#
_entry.id   AF-A0AAF0P3W2-F1
#
_cell.length_a   1.000
_cell.length_b   1.000
_cell.length_c   1.000
_cell.angle_alpha   90.00
_cell.angle_beta   90.00
_cell.angle_gamma   90.00
#
_symmetry.space_group_name_H-M   'P 1'
#
loop_
_entity.id
_entity.type
_entity.pdbx_description
1 polymer ?
#
loop_
_entity_poly.entity_id
_entity_poly.type
_entity_poly.pdbx_seq_one_letter_code
_entity_poly.pdbx_strand_id
1 'polypeptide(L)'
;MTNPFRTARAEVLAAWLLATVPAPLLFFAWTHRWEEDPTVAPALWWPVLASPVLAAVVAAGQPRGRGPVGVALAVAVSTLVTAVLLSGTLAFFRWVAPLTGEARWGWALLGGLALAVVGALIGYAAGGRLAHRAHPASRRGYLVGGLAVVFGALLAQSAVRLGAEGSTIGDNPREYGGTGPYATSAGRVTVPTPGAYAIFGVGDAPAGADCRLTGGGATVRADDPVSVPPGGYGGDAATFAWIASVRVPAAGAWTMECRSSDPEASYMVGDEPRVRGAVGRLIHWPVGVIWLLGALPGLLVAVQTATRRRSARRAADHAGESVVAERPGSVVAGS
;
A
#
# COMPACT_ATOMS: atom_id res chain seq x y z
N MET A 1 22.77 25.31 12.33
CA MET A 1 21.29 25.42 12.37
C MET A 1 20.67 24.32 11.50
N THR A 2 20.18 23.23 12.10
CA THR A 2 19.48 22.16 11.35
C THR A 2 18.02 22.55 11.12
N ASN A 3 17.61 22.60 9.86
CA ASN A 3 16.32 23.13 9.44
C ASN A 3 15.15 22.24 9.94
N PRO A 4 14.30 22.69 10.89
CA PRO A 4 13.24 21.88 11.51
C PRO A 4 12.16 21.44 10.51
N PHE A 5 12.08 22.06 9.32
CA PHE A 5 11.08 21.72 8.28
C PHE A 5 11.20 20.31 7.69
N ARG A 6 12.33 19.61 7.85
CA ARG A 6 12.45 18.27 7.27
C ARG A 6 11.62 17.20 7.99
N THR A 7 11.21 17.39 9.25
CA THR A 7 10.62 16.29 10.10
C THR A 7 9.13 16.16 9.94
N ALA A 8 8.45 17.30 9.97
CA ALA A 8 7.00 17.35 9.81
C ALA A 8 6.59 16.71 8.47
N ARG A 9 7.47 16.76 7.45
CA ARG A 9 7.18 16.22 6.11
C ARG A 9 7.06 14.69 6.06
N ALA A 10 7.84 13.93 6.84
CA ALA A 10 7.84 12.48 6.74
C ALA A 10 6.71 11.83 7.56
N GLU A 11 6.41 12.36 8.75
CA GLU A 11 5.26 11.90 9.56
C GLU A 11 3.93 12.24 8.89
N VAL A 12 3.82 13.43 8.31
CA VAL A 12 2.66 13.85 7.53
C VAL A 12 2.50 13.00 6.26
N LEU A 13 3.60 12.67 5.58
CA LEU A 13 3.58 11.74 4.45
C LEU A 13 3.09 10.34 4.85
N ALA A 14 3.62 9.79 5.95
CA ALA A 14 3.23 8.48 6.44
C ALA A 14 1.76 8.45 6.86
N ALA A 15 1.29 9.47 7.59
CA ALA A 15 -0.11 9.61 7.99
C ALA A 15 -1.04 9.76 6.76
N TRP A 16 -0.63 10.53 5.76
CA TRP A 16 -1.37 10.68 4.51
C TRP A 16 -1.50 9.34 3.77
N LEU A 17 -0.38 8.64 3.59
CA LEU A 17 -0.36 7.36 2.88
C LEU A 17 -1.23 6.33 3.61
N LEU A 18 -1.13 6.23 4.94
CA LEU A 18 -1.97 5.34 5.75
C LEU A 18 -3.46 5.71 5.71
N ALA A 19 -3.78 7.00 5.73
CA ALA A 19 -5.17 7.45 5.75
C ALA A 19 -5.86 7.37 4.39
N THR A 20 -5.11 7.41 3.28
CA THR A 20 -5.71 7.60 1.94
C THR A 20 -5.56 6.42 1.00
N VAL A 21 -4.74 5.42 1.33
CA VAL A 21 -4.59 4.20 0.53
C VAL A 21 -5.17 2.97 1.25
N PRO A 22 -4.64 2.52 2.40
CA PRO A 22 -5.12 1.28 3.02
C PRO A 22 -6.40 1.47 3.82
N ALA A 23 -6.66 2.62 4.44
CA ALA A 23 -7.88 2.84 5.21
C ALA A 23 -9.17 2.72 4.36
N PRO A 24 -9.24 3.30 3.14
CA PRO A 24 -10.35 3.02 2.23
C PRO A 24 -10.49 1.53 1.92
N LEU A 25 -9.40 0.85 1.53
CA LEU A 25 -9.45 -0.57 1.16
C LEU A 25 -9.95 -1.45 2.31
N LEU A 26 -9.49 -1.19 3.53
CA LEU A 26 -9.97 -1.87 4.73
C LEU A 26 -11.44 -1.59 5.02
N PHE A 27 -11.90 -0.35 4.83
CA PHE A 27 -13.31 -0.02 4.99
C PHE A 27 -14.18 -0.81 4.01
N PHE A 28 -13.77 -0.88 2.74
CA PHE A 28 -14.48 -1.69 1.74
C PHE A 28 -14.48 -3.18 2.11
N ALA A 29 -13.36 -3.70 2.62
CA ALA A 29 -13.24 -5.08 3.07
C ALA A 29 -14.16 -5.37 4.27
N TRP A 30 -14.14 -4.51 5.30
CA TRP A 30 -14.94 -4.68 6.50
C TRP A 30 -16.45 -4.59 6.23
N THR A 31 -16.84 -3.72 5.30
CA THR A 31 -18.25 -3.48 4.98
C THR A 31 -18.79 -4.41 3.90
N HIS A 32 -18.00 -5.39 3.44
CA HIS A 32 -18.35 -6.27 2.32
C HIS A 32 -18.74 -5.53 1.04
N ARG A 33 -18.41 -4.24 0.94
CA ARG A 33 -18.76 -3.37 -0.20
C ARG A 33 -18.16 -3.86 -1.52
N TRP A 34 -17.12 -4.69 -1.48
CA TRP A 34 -16.56 -5.34 -2.66
C TRP A 34 -17.59 -6.21 -3.38
N GLU A 35 -18.49 -6.87 -2.65
CA GLU A 35 -19.54 -7.73 -3.19
C GLU A 35 -20.60 -6.94 -3.97
N GLU A 36 -20.68 -5.63 -3.79
CA GLU A 36 -21.65 -4.73 -4.43
C GLU A 36 -21.13 -4.11 -5.76
N ASP A 37 -20.06 -4.63 -6.34
CA ASP A 37 -19.43 -4.13 -7.57
C ASP A 37 -19.13 -2.61 -7.50
N PRO A 38 -18.35 -2.17 -6.48
CA PRO A 38 -18.28 -0.78 -6.11
C PRO A 38 -17.53 0.05 -7.15
N THR A 39 -18.17 1.11 -7.63
CA THR A 39 -17.51 2.08 -8.51
C THR A 39 -16.30 2.76 -7.83
N VAL A 40 -15.29 3.14 -8.60
CA VAL A 40 -14.11 3.87 -8.10
C VAL A 40 -14.48 5.14 -7.32
N ALA A 41 -15.59 5.79 -7.66
CA ALA A 41 -15.96 7.12 -7.19
C ALA A 41 -15.95 7.31 -5.65
N PRO A 42 -16.63 6.48 -4.83
CA PRO A 42 -16.57 6.56 -3.36
C PRO A 42 -15.15 6.41 -2.79
N ALA A 43 -14.32 5.54 -3.36
CA ALA A 43 -12.92 5.39 -2.91
C ALA A 43 -12.08 6.65 -3.17
N LEU A 44 -12.39 7.41 -4.22
CA LEU A 44 -11.68 8.66 -4.55
C LEU A 44 -12.08 9.85 -3.68
N TRP A 45 -13.30 9.87 -3.12
CA TRP A 45 -13.73 10.99 -2.28
C TRP A 45 -12.98 11.03 -0.94
N TRP A 46 -12.52 9.88 -0.46
CA TRP A 46 -11.74 9.81 0.77
C TRP A 46 -10.44 10.63 0.73
N PRO A 47 -9.52 10.43 -0.24
CA PRO A 47 -8.34 11.29 -0.38
C PRO A 47 -8.69 12.74 -0.69
N VAL A 48 -9.76 13.01 -1.45
CA VAL A 48 -10.21 14.38 -1.73
C VAL A 48 -10.61 15.11 -0.44
N LEU A 49 -11.40 14.47 0.43
CA LEU A 49 -11.85 15.04 1.69
C LEU A 49 -10.74 15.12 2.76
N ALA A 50 -9.69 14.30 2.65
CA ALA A 50 -8.52 14.38 3.51
C ALA A 50 -7.57 15.55 3.15
N SER A 51 -7.59 15.99 1.88
CA SER A 51 -6.74 17.06 1.34
C SER A 51 -6.70 18.36 2.17
N PRO A 52 -7.82 18.93 2.66
CA PRO A 52 -7.78 20.15 3.48
C PRO A 52 -7.04 19.95 4.80
N VAL A 53 -7.16 18.78 5.44
CA VAL A 53 -6.47 18.48 6.70
C VAL A 53 -4.97 18.40 6.47
N LEU A 54 -4.53 17.70 5.41
CA LEU A 54 -3.13 17.64 5.03
C LEU A 54 -2.55 19.05 4.79
N ALA A 55 -3.23 19.85 3.96
CA ALA A 55 -2.79 21.19 3.64
C ALA A 55 -2.73 22.10 4.88
N ALA A 56 -3.68 21.96 5.81
CA ALA A 56 -3.70 22.67 7.07
C ALA A 56 -2.48 22.32 7.95
N VAL A 57 -2.17 21.02 8.09
CA VAL A 57 -1.03 20.57 8.90
C VAL A 57 0.29 21.04 8.30
N VAL A 58 0.46 20.95 6.97
CA VAL A 58 1.66 21.44 6.29
C VAL A 58 1.80 22.96 6.45
N ALA A 59 0.72 23.71 6.28
CA ALA A 59 0.72 25.17 6.39
C ALA A 59 0.99 25.65 7.82
N ALA A 60 0.42 24.99 8.83
CA ALA A 60 0.61 25.33 10.24
C ALA A 60 2.08 25.19 10.70
N GLY A 61 2.84 24.30 10.06
CA GLY A 61 4.24 24.03 10.35
C GLY A 61 5.24 24.84 9.55
N GLN A 62 4.83 25.85 8.76
CA GLN A 62 5.72 26.66 7.91
C GLN A 62 6.31 27.89 8.64
N PRO A 63 7.49 28.40 8.21
CA PRO A 63 8.03 29.63 8.77
C PRO A 63 7.15 30.79 8.35
N ARG A 64 6.86 31.71 9.27
CA ARG A 64 6.09 32.91 8.92
C ARG A 64 6.96 33.91 8.16
N GLY A 65 6.53 34.23 6.94
CA GLY A 65 6.82 35.52 6.33
C GLY A 65 5.87 36.58 6.87
N ARG A 66 6.34 37.82 7.05
CA ARG A 66 5.44 38.94 7.36
C ARG A 66 4.70 39.35 6.08
N GLY A 67 3.41 39.64 6.20
CA GLY A 67 2.59 40.20 5.12
C GLY A 67 2.04 39.16 4.12
N PRO A 68 1.40 39.64 3.04
CA PRO A 68 0.63 38.81 2.10
C PRO A 68 1.49 37.80 1.33
N VAL A 69 2.77 38.12 1.10
CA VAL A 69 3.72 37.24 0.41
C VAL A 69 3.99 35.97 1.22
N GLY A 70 4.06 36.07 2.55
CA GLY A 70 4.26 34.91 3.43
C GLY A 70 3.06 33.95 3.41
N VAL A 71 1.84 34.50 3.38
CA VAL A 71 0.60 33.73 3.24
C VAL A 71 0.57 33.03 1.89
N ALA A 72 0.83 33.76 0.81
CA ALA A 72 0.79 33.23 -0.56
C ALA A 72 1.79 32.09 -0.75
N LEU A 73 3.03 32.24 -0.25
CA LEU A 73 4.05 31.20 -0.30
C LEU A 73 3.61 29.95 0.49
N ALA A 74 3.06 30.13 1.69
CA ALA A 74 2.64 29.00 2.52
C ALA A 74 1.49 28.22 1.90
N VAL A 75 0.50 28.92 1.33
CA VAL A 75 -0.60 28.30 0.59
C VAL A 75 -0.06 27.59 -0.65
N ALA A 76 0.80 28.24 -1.45
CA ALA A 76 1.35 27.63 -2.66
C ALA A 76 2.12 26.33 -2.36
N VAL A 77 2.99 26.33 -1.34
CA VAL A 77 3.75 25.13 -0.98
C VAL A 77 2.86 24.04 -0.42
N SER A 78 1.90 24.36 0.47
CA SER A 78 1.00 23.35 1.05
C SER A 78 0.07 22.75 0.00
N THR A 79 -0.48 23.58 -0.89
CA THR A 79 -1.30 23.13 -2.01
C THR A 79 -0.48 22.27 -2.97
N LEU A 80 0.77 22.65 -3.30
CA LEU A 80 1.65 21.83 -4.15
C LEU A 80 1.95 20.47 -3.52
N VAL A 81 2.31 20.43 -2.23
CA VAL A 81 2.55 19.17 -1.51
C VAL A 81 1.30 18.30 -1.53
N THR A 82 0.14 18.89 -1.24
CA THR A 82 -1.15 18.18 -1.26
C THR A 82 -1.49 17.68 -2.66
N ALA A 83 -1.23 18.48 -3.71
CA ALA A 83 -1.44 18.12 -5.10
C ALA A 83 -0.61 16.90 -5.49
N VAL A 84 0.68 16.88 -5.14
CA VAL A 84 1.59 15.76 -5.42
C VAL A 84 1.12 14.50 -4.71
N LEU A 85 0.77 14.61 -3.43
CA LEU A 85 0.33 13.46 -2.63
C LEU A 85 -1.03 12.93 -3.06
N LEU A 86 -2.00 13.81 -3.34
CA LEU A 86 -3.29 13.45 -3.89
C LEU A 86 -3.14 12.78 -5.26
N SER A 87 -2.34 13.36 -6.15
CA SER A 87 -2.07 12.77 -7.47
C SER A 87 -1.42 11.39 -7.35
N GLY A 88 -0.50 11.21 -6.41
CA GLY A 88 0.11 9.91 -6.10
C GLY A 88 -0.92 8.87 -5.63
N THR A 89 -1.80 9.25 -4.70
CA THR A 89 -2.90 8.38 -4.24
C THR A 89 -3.87 8.05 -5.37
N LEU A 90 -4.25 9.03 -6.20
CA LEU A 90 -5.14 8.80 -7.34
C LEU A 90 -4.49 7.91 -8.40
N ALA A 91 -3.19 8.10 -8.67
CA ALA A 91 -2.43 7.23 -9.56
C ALA A 91 -2.37 5.80 -9.04
N PHE A 92 -2.25 5.61 -7.72
CA PHE A 92 -2.35 4.28 -7.10
C PHE A 92 -3.70 3.62 -7.40
N PHE A 93 -4.83 4.29 -7.20
CA PHE A 93 -6.14 3.74 -7.55
C PHE A 93 -6.35 3.56 -9.07
N ARG A 94 -5.74 4.40 -9.90
CA ARG A 94 -5.87 4.31 -11.36
C ARG A 94 -5.07 3.15 -11.98
N TRP A 95 -3.89 2.87 -11.42
CA TRP A 95 -2.89 1.99 -12.05
C TRP A 95 -2.54 0.75 -11.23
N VAL A 96 -2.69 0.81 -9.91
CA VAL A 96 -2.32 -0.29 -9.01
C VAL A 96 -3.55 -1.09 -8.62
N ALA A 97 -4.59 -0.47 -8.08
CA ALA A 97 -5.85 -1.13 -7.73
C ALA A 97 -6.97 -0.71 -8.71
N PRO A 98 -7.03 -1.25 -9.94
CA PRO A 98 -7.95 -0.79 -10.96
C PRO A 98 -9.38 -1.22 -10.62
N LEU A 99 -10.03 -0.41 -9.79
CA LEU A 99 -11.45 -0.48 -9.51
C LEU A 99 -12.25 -0.26 -10.81
N THR A 100 -13.42 -0.87 -10.91
CA THR A 100 -14.35 -0.75 -12.05
C THR A 100 -15.11 0.59 -12.02
N GLY A 101 -15.61 1.02 -13.18
CA GLY A 101 -16.42 2.23 -13.32
C GLY A 101 -15.67 3.50 -13.76
N GLU A 102 -16.43 4.48 -14.24
CA GLU A 102 -15.87 5.77 -14.64
C GLU A 102 -15.58 6.65 -13.43
N ALA A 103 -14.34 7.15 -13.36
CA ALA A 103 -13.95 8.13 -12.36
C ALA A 103 -13.71 9.49 -13.01
N ARG A 104 -14.33 10.53 -12.43
CA ARG A 104 -14.11 11.92 -12.82
C ARG A 104 -12.81 12.46 -12.20
N TRP A 105 -11.68 11.89 -12.59
CA TRP A 105 -10.35 12.17 -12.03
C TRP A 105 -10.00 13.65 -11.98
N GLY A 106 -10.34 14.40 -13.05
CA GLY A 106 -10.13 15.85 -13.11
C GLY A 106 -10.94 16.60 -12.05
N TRP A 107 -12.18 16.20 -11.81
CA TRP A 107 -13.03 16.79 -10.77
C TRP A 107 -12.55 16.45 -9.36
N ALA A 108 -12.08 15.22 -9.13
CA ALA A 108 -11.48 14.83 -7.85
C ALA A 108 -10.21 15.66 -7.57
N LEU A 109 -9.33 15.83 -8.55
CA LEU A 109 -8.15 16.69 -8.44
C LEU A 109 -8.51 18.15 -8.18
N LEU A 110 -9.42 18.73 -8.97
CA LEU A 110 -9.85 20.13 -8.81
C LEU A 110 -10.51 20.36 -7.44
N GLY A 111 -11.41 19.47 -7.03
CA GLY A 111 -12.07 19.52 -5.72
C GLY A 111 -11.07 19.41 -4.58
N GLY A 112 -10.13 18.45 -4.67
CA GLY A 112 -9.07 18.27 -3.68
C GLY A 112 -8.14 19.49 -3.57
N LEU A 113 -7.78 20.10 -4.70
CA LEU A 113 -6.97 21.32 -4.74
C LEU A 113 -7.71 22.52 -4.14
N ALA A 114 -8.99 22.70 -4.47
CA ALA A 114 -9.81 23.77 -3.89
C ALA A 114 -9.90 23.62 -2.35
N LEU A 115 -10.14 22.40 -1.86
CA LEU A 115 -10.14 22.12 -0.43
C LEU A 115 -8.75 22.31 0.20
N ALA A 116 -7.67 21.93 -0.49
CA ALA A 116 -6.31 22.13 -0.03
C ALA A 116 -5.99 23.62 0.20
N VAL A 117 -6.44 24.51 -0.70
CA VAL A 117 -6.29 25.96 -0.51
C VAL A 117 -7.00 26.44 0.76
N VAL A 118 -8.24 26.02 0.97
CA VAL A 118 -9.02 26.36 2.18
C VAL A 118 -8.32 25.84 3.44
N GLY A 119 -7.88 24.58 3.42
CA GLY A 119 -7.13 23.96 4.52
C GLY A 119 -5.83 24.69 4.83
N ALA A 120 -5.05 25.04 3.80
CA ALA A 120 -3.79 25.77 3.97
C ALA A 120 -4.00 27.15 4.60
N LEU A 121 -5.05 27.88 4.21
CA LEU A 121 -5.40 29.17 4.82
C LEU A 121 -5.74 29.01 6.31
N ILE A 122 -6.57 28.02 6.65
CA ILE A 122 -6.93 27.71 8.04
C ILE A 122 -5.69 27.33 8.86
N GLY A 123 -4.85 26.43 8.32
CA GLY A 123 -3.63 25.98 8.99
C GLY A 123 -2.63 27.10 9.23
N TYR A 124 -2.40 27.95 8.22
CA TYR A 124 -1.52 29.11 8.36
C TYR A 124 -2.00 30.09 9.45
N ALA A 125 -3.32 30.33 9.52
CA ALA A 125 -3.92 31.17 10.56
C ALA A 125 -3.85 30.51 11.95
N ALA A 126 -4.15 29.22 12.06
CA ALA A 126 -4.16 28.47 13.31
C ALA A 126 -2.75 28.31 13.91
N GLY A 127 -1.74 28.04 13.08
CA GLY A 127 -0.33 28.06 13.49
C GLY A 127 0.11 29.43 14.02
N GLY A 128 -0.71 30.48 13.84
CA GLY A 128 -0.55 31.84 14.37
C GLY A 128 -0.49 31.88 15.88
N ARG A 129 -1.27 30.98 16.47
CA ARG A 129 -1.62 30.97 17.88
C ARG A 129 -0.83 29.93 18.66
N LEU A 130 -0.10 29.05 17.98
CA LEU A 130 0.67 27.96 18.58
C LEU A 130 2.16 28.33 18.59
N ALA A 131 2.70 28.56 19.79
CA ALA A 131 4.12 28.81 19.99
C ALA A 131 4.95 27.65 19.42
N HIS A 132 5.81 27.96 18.45
CA HIS A 132 6.78 27.01 17.87
C HIS A 132 7.81 26.62 18.93
N ARG A 133 7.46 25.70 19.82
CA ARG A 133 8.42 25.08 20.73
C ARG A 133 9.19 24.04 19.94
N ALA A 134 10.45 24.34 19.63
CA ALA A 134 11.42 23.37 19.15
C ALA A 134 11.60 22.29 20.23
N HIS A 135 10.77 21.25 20.17
CA HIS A 135 10.90 20.13 21.10
C HIS A 135 12.14 19.32 20.71
N PRO A 136 12.95 18.88 21.69
CA PRO A 136 14.05 17.98 21.42
C PRO A 136 13.54 16.72 20.71
N ALA A 137 14.40 16.07 19.93
CA ALA A 137 14.08 14.86 19.18
C ALA A 137 13.63 13.73 20.14
N SER A 138 12.32 13.70 20.42
CA SER A 138 11.71 12.77 21.36
C SER A 138 11.68 11.35 20.77
N ARG A 139 11.50 10.34 21.63
CA ARG A 139 11.36 8.94 21.19
C ARG A 139 10.14 8.71 20.29
N ARG A 140 9.23 9.69 20.17
CA ARG A 140 8.01 9.61 19.35
C ARG A 140 8.30 9.30 17.88
N GLY A 141 9.37 9.84 17.29
CA GLY A 141 9.70 9.56 15.88
C GLY A 141 10.02 8.09 15.60
N TYR A 142 10.61 7.37 16.56
CA TYR A 142 10.83 5.91 16.44
C TYR A 142 9.53 5.12 16.64
N LEU A 143 8.65 5.57 17.54
CA LEU A 143 7.34 4.96 17.74
C LEU A 143 6.47 5.13 16.48
N VAL A 144 6.38 6.34 15.94
CA VAL A 144 5.63 6.64 14.71
C VAL A 144 6.24 5.89 13.52
N GLY A 145 7.57 5.93 13.36
CA GLY A 145 8.26 5.17 12.31
C GLY A 145 8.05 3.66 12.44
N GLY A 146 8.17 3.11 13.65
CA GLY A 146 7.97 1.69 13.93
C GLY A 146 6.53 1.24 13.68
N LEU A 147 5.54 2.00 14.15
CA LEU A 147 4.13 1.73 13.87
C LEU A 147 3.86 1.81 12.37
N ALA A 148 4.36 2.83 11.67
CA ALA A 148 4.21 2.96 10.23
C ALA A 148 4.86 1.81 9.44
N VAL A 149 5.98 1.25 9.92
CA VAL A 149 6.58 0.04 9.35
C VAL A 149 5.65 -1.16 9.51
N VAL A 150 5.19 -1.42 10.74
CA VAL A 150 4.35 -2.60 11.04
C VAL A 150 3.03 -2.51 10.27
N PHE A 151 2.33 -1.39 10.37
CA PHE A 151 1.08 -1.19 9.64
C PHE A 151 1.32 -1.19 8.12
N GLY A 152 2.33 -0.49 7.63
CA GLY A 152 2.63 -0.45 6.20
C GLY A 152 2.90 -1.85 5.62
N ALA A 153 3.73 -2.65 6.30
CA ALA A 153 4.04 -4.02 5.88
C ALA A 153 2.80 -4.92 5.86
N LEU A 154 1.98 -4.89 6.91
CA LEU A 154 0.76 -5.69 7.01
C LEU A 154 -0.29 -5.27 5.97
N LEU A 155 -0.45 -3.96 5.76
CA LEU A 155 -1.48 -3.42 4.86
C LEU A 155 -1.12 -3.58 3.38
N ALA A 156 0.16 -3.67 3.03
CA ALA A 156 0.58 -3.84 1.64
C ALA A 156 0.03 -5.12 1.01
N GLN A 157 0.06 -6.24 1.76
CA GLN A 157 -0.50 -7.51 1.27
C GLN A 157 -2.02 -7.42 1.13
N SER A 158 -2.72 -6.85 2.12
CA SER A 158 -4.17 -6.63 2.04
C SER A 158 -4.54 -5.75 0.85
N ALA A 159 -3.76 -4.70 0.58
CA ALA A 159 -4.02 -3.82 -0.56
C ALA A 159 -3.83 -4.53 -1.91
N VAL A 160 -2.80 -5.37 -2.05
CA VAL A 160 -2.59 -6.20 -3.25
C VAL A 160 -3.74 -7.19 -3.43
N ARG A 161 -4.11 -7.90 -2.36
CA ARG A 161 -5.22 -8.87 -2.36
C ARG A 161 -6.53 -8.19 -2.77
N LEU A 162 -6.95 -7.14 -2.06
CA LEU A 162 -8.20 -6.44 -2.32
C LEU A 162 -8.23 -5.79 -3.71
N GLY A 163 -7.09 -5.27 -4.18
CA GLY A 163 -6.99 -4.76 -5.55
C GLY A 163 -7.17 -5.84 -6.61
N ALA A 164 -6.69 -7.07 -6.35
CA ALA A 164 -6.87 -8.21 -7.23
C ALA A 164 -8.32 -8.71 -7.20
N GLU A 165 -8.92 -8.86 -6.01
CA GLU A 165 -10.33 -9.24 -5.83
C GLU A 165 -11.26 -8.27 -6.54
N GLY A 166 -11.09 -6.96 -6.35
CA GLY A 166 -11.90 -5.94 -7.02
C GLY A 166 -11.71 -5.90 -8.54
N SER A 167 -10.58 -6.41 -9.07
CA SER A 167 -10.36 -6.49 -10.52
C SER A 167 -11.07 -7.67 -11.17
N THR A 168 -11.51 -8.64 -10.36
CA THR A 168 -12.09 -9.90 -10.82
C THR A 168 -13.45 -10.18 -10.20
N ILE A 169 -14.04 -9.17 -9.54
CA ILE A 169 -15.38 -9.25 -8.98
C ILE A 169 -16.39 -9.47 -10.10
N GLY A 170 -17.29 -10.44 -9.96
CA GLY A 170 -18.29 -10.80 -10.97
C GLY A 170 -17.81 -11.71 -12.11
N ASP A 171 -16.50 -11.95 -12.24
CA ASP A 171 -15.96 -12.93 -13.21
C ASP A 171 -15.94 -14.32 -12.56
N ASN A 172 -17.05 -15.06 -12.68
CA ASN A 172 -17.04 -16.47 -12.29
C ASN A 172 -16.06 -17.24 -13.18
N PRO A 173 -15.09 -17.97 -12.59
CA PRO A 173 -14.14 -18.74 -13.37
C PRO A 173 -14.87 -19.80 -14.19
N ARG A 174 -14.54 -19.88 -15.47
CA ARG A 174 -15.03 -20.96 -16.32
C ARG A 174 -14.29 -22.24 -15.95
N GLU A 175 -15.02 -23.25 -15.51
CA GLU A 175 -14.42 -24.52 -15.10
C GLU A 175 -14.18 -25.46 -16.29
N TYR A 176 -12.99 -26.07 -16.32
CA TYR A 176 -12.59 -27.07 -17.31
C TYR A 176 -12.40 -28.48 -16.73
N GLY A 177 -12.58 -28.63 -15.41
CA GLY A 177 -12.40 -29.88 -14.67
C GLY A 177 -11.40 -29.74 -13.53
N GLY A 178 -11.09 -30.83 -12.81
CA GLY A 178 -10.30 -30.71 -11.59
C GLY A 178 -9.94 -32.03 -10.89
N THR A 179 -9.59 -31.95 -9.62
CA THR A 179 -9.35 -33.09 -8.73
C THR A 179 -9.92 -32.80 -7.34
N GLY A 180 -10.30 -33.85 -6.61
CA GLY A 180 -10.88 -33.75 -5.27
C GLY A 180 -12.42 -33.90 -5.23
N PRO A 181 -13.00 -33.98 -4.03
CA PRO A 181 -14.43 -34.28 -3.81
C PRO A 181 -15.38 -33.25 -4.41
N TYR A 182 -14.93 -31.99 -4.59
CA TYR A 182 -15.76 -30.91 -5.11
C TYR A 182 -15.50 -30.58 -6.58
N ALA A 183 -14.62 -31.33 -7.26
CA ALA A 183 -14.35 -31.11 -8.68
C ALA A 183 -15.47 -31.69 -9.55
N THR A 184 -15.90 -30.93 -10.56
CA THR A 184 -16.93 -31.34 -11.54
C THR A 184 -16.56 -32.58 -12.36
N SER A 185 -15.25 -32.86 -12.49
CA SER A 185 -14.74 -34.07 -13.13
C SER A 185 -13.44 -34.53 -12.48
N ALA A 186 -13.54 -35.51 -11.56
CA ALA A 186 -12.41 -35.98 -10.78
C ALA A 186 -11.25 -36.49 -11.66
N GLY A 187 -10.10 -35.80 -11.55
CA GLY A 187 -8.86 -36.11 -12.23
C GLY A 187 -8.84 -35.81 -13.72
N ARG A 188 -9.91 -35.26 -14.31
CA ARG A 188 -10.00 -34.95 -15.75
C ARG A 188 -10.17 -33.47 -15.98
N VAL A 189 -9.47 -32.95 -16.99
CA VAL A 189 -9.54 -31.55 -17.41
C VAL A 189 -9.64 -31.52 -18.93
N THR A 190 -10.62 -30.81 -19.48
CA THR A 190 -10.76 -30.64 -20.93
C THR A 190 -10.48 -29.20 -21.31
N VAL A 191 -9.33 -28.99 -21.96
CA VAL A 191 -8.82 -27.67 -22.30
C VAL A 191 -9.21 -27.35 -23.75
N PRO A 192 -9.91 -26.23 -24.03
CA PRO A 192 -10.43 -25.95 -25.37
C PRO A 192 -9.35 -25.50 -26.36
N THR A 193 -8.29 -24.83 -25.90
CA THR A 193 -7.22 -24.25 -26.73
C THR A 193 -5.87 -24.36 -26.02
N PRO A 194 -4.74 -24.35 -26.73
CA PRO A 194 -3.44 -24.13 -26.10
C PRO A 194 -3.40 -22.76 -25.40
N GLY A 195 -2.81 -22.65 -24.21
CA GLY A 195 -2.78 -21.38 -23.49
C GLY A 195 -2.39 -21.46 -22.02
N ALA A 196 -2.48 -20.30 -21.35
CA ALA A 196 -2.34 -20.18 -19.90
C ALA A 196 -3.70 -20.35 -19.22
N TYR A 197 -3.71 -21.12 -18.13
CA TYR A 197 -4.88 -21.45 -17.33
C TYR A 197 -4.55 -21.26 -15.86
N ALA A 198 -5.56 -20.90 -15.08
CA ALA A 198 -5.45 -20.81 -13.63
C ALA A 198 -5.84 -22.14 -12.99
N ILE A 199 -5.14 -22.47 -11.90
CA ILE A 199 -5.53 -23.49 -10.95
C ILE A 199 -6.16 -22.78 -9.76
N PHE A 200 -7.41 -23.13 -9.47
CA PHE A 200 -8.16 -22.62 -8.33
C PHE A 200 -8.26 -23.69 -7.25
N GLY A 201 -7.97 -23.32 -6.01
CA GLY A 201 -8.41 -24.10 -4.85
C GLY A 201 -9.90 -23.86 -4.61
N VAL A 202 -10.64 -24.91 -4.28
CA VAL A 202 -12.07 -24.88 -3.95
C VAL A 202 -12.23 -25.05 -2.44
N GLY A 203 -13.04 -24.22 -1.80
CA GLY A 203 -13.20 -24.21 -0.34
C GLY A 203 -11.92 -23.75 0.36
N ASP A 204 -11.49 -24.49 1.38
CA ASP A 204 -10.28 -24.23 2.17
C ASP A 204 -9.02 -24.90 1.61
N ALA A 205 -9.03 -25.33 0.34
CA ALA A 205 -7.90 -26.01 -0.27
C ALA A 205 -6.61 -25.18 -0.18
N PRO A 206 -5.51 -25.73 0.37
CA PRO A 206 -4.32 -24.96 0.66
C PRO A 206 -3.62 -24.49 -0.62
N ALA A 207 -3.07 -23.29 -0.57
CA ALA A 207 -2.16 -22.78 -1.58
C ALA A 207 -0.83 -23.56 -1.59
N GLY A 208 -0.15 -23.62 -2.74
CA GLY A 208 1.15 -24.26 -2.88
C GLY A 208 1.12 -25.78 -3.11
N ALA A 209 -0.04 -26.35 -3.46
CA ALA A 209 -0.13 -27.74 -3.90
C ALA A 209 0.73 -28.00 -5.14
N ASP A 210 1.38 -29.17 -5.18
CA ASP A 210 2.11 -29.62 -6.36
C ASP A 210 1.13 -30.20 -7.37
N CYS A 211 0.61 -29.33 -8.25
CA CYS A 211 -0.31 -29.69 -9.31
C CYS A 211 0.43 -29.97 -10.63
N ARG A 212 0.06 -31.09 -11.26
CA ARG A 212 0.59 -31.55 -12.56
C ARG A 212 -0.57 -31.91 -13.47
N LEU A 213 -0.44 -31.53 -14.74
CA LEU A 213 -1.35 -31.97 -15.79
C LEU A 213 -0.60 -32.87 -16.77
N THR A 214 -1.18 -34.02 -17.10
CA THR A 214 -0.62 -34.99 -18.06
C THR A 214 -1.61 -35.23 -19.19
N GLY A 215 -1.19 -35.08 -20.44
CA GLY A 215 -2.07 -35.16 -21.59
C GLY A 215 -1.33 -34.82 -22.88
N GLY A 216 -1.85 -35.27 -24.04
CA GLY A 216 -1.27 -34.96 -25.35
C GLY A 216 0.22 -35.32 -25.51
N GLY A 217 0.72 -36.31 -24.75
CA GLY A 217 2.13 -36.72 -24.77
C GLY A 217 3.08 -35.84 -23.94
N ALA A 218 2.56 -34.90 -23.15
CA ALA A 218 3.35 -34.04 -22.27
C ALA A 218 2.87 -34.09 -20.82
N THR A 219 3.76 -33.74 -19.90
CA THR A 219 3.44 -33.44 -18.51
C THR A 219 3.87 -32.01 -18.23
N VAL A 220 2.94 -31.19 -17.76
CA VAL A 220 3.18 -29.80 -17.38
C VAL A 220 2.93 -29.62 -15.89
N ARG A 221 3.75 -28.80 -15.25
CA ARG A 221 3.64 -28.47 -13.83
C ARG A 221 3.08 -27.05 -13.71
N ALA A 222 2.36 -26.80 -12.62
CA ALA A 222 2.03 -25.44 -12.23
C ALA A 222 3.33 -24.71 -11.83
N ASP A 223 3.71 -23.71 -12.61
CA ASP A 223 5.05 -23.10 -12.54
C ASP A 223 5.03 -21.65 -12.04
N ASP A 224 3.84 -21.06 -11.84
CA ASP A 224 3.70 -19.67 -11.39
C ASP A 224 2.72 -19.57 -10.21
N PRO A 225 3.21 -19.72 -8.96
CA PRO A 225 2.37 -19.65 -7.77
C PRO A 225 1.91 -18.22 -7.51
N VAL A 226 0.64 -18.08 -7.15
CA VAL A 226 0.07 -16.80 -6.73
C VAL A 226 0.37 -16.62 -5.23
N SER A 227 1.35 -15.77 -4.93
CA SER A 227 1.82 -15.51 -3.56
C SER A 227 0.80 -14.74 -2.71
N VAL A 228 -0.04 -13.92 -3.35
CA VAL A 228 -1.15 -13.22 -2.71
C VAL A 228 -2.42 -13.57 -3.48
N PRO A 229 -3.09 -14.69 -3.14
CA PRO A 229 -4.27 -15.13 -3.88
C PRO A 229 -5.41 -14.13 -3.69
N PRO A 230 -6.06 -13.66 -4.78
CA PRO A 230 -7.37 -13.05 -4.66
C PRO A 230 -8.36 -14.10 -4.12
N GLY A 231 -9.12 -13.74 -3.09
CA GLY A 231 -10.17 -14.59 -2.53
C GLY A 231 -11.55 -14.29 -3.12
N GLY A 232 -12.55 -15.13 -2.77
CA GLY A 232 -13.96 -14.78 -2.95
C GLY A 232 -14.50 -14.87 -4.38
N TYR A 233 -13.90 -15.71 -5.21
CA TYR A 233 -14.57 -16.13 -6.44
C TYR A 233 -15.77 -17.02 -6.03
N GLY A 234 -17.00 -16.61 -6.30
CA GLY A 234 -18.22 -17.38 -6.00
C GLY A 234 -19.00 -16.89 -4.77
N GLY A 235 -20.33 -16.86 -4.90
CA GLY A 235 -21.28 -16.63 -3.80
C GLY A 235 -21.58 -17.91 -3.01
N ASP A 236 -22.56 -17.83 -2.10
CA ASP A 236 -23.09 -18.72 -1.03
C ASP A 236 -22.89 -20.27 -1.09
N ALA A 237 -22.31 -20.86 -2.14
CA ALA A 237 -22.14 -22.30 -2.31
C ALA A 237 -20.71 -22.80 -2.63
N ALA A 238 -19.77 -21.97 -3.12
CA ALA A 238 -18.36 -22.39 -3.29
C ALA A 238 -17.41 -21.19 -3.38
N THR A 239 -16.42 -21.13 -2.48
CA THR A 239 -15.31 -20.17 -2.55
C THR A 239 -14.19 -20.74 -3.40
N PHE A 240 -13.83 -20.06 -4.48
CA PHE A 240 -12.62 -20.37 -5.25
C PHE A 240 -11.50 -19.38 -4.89
N ALA A 241 -10.25 -19.85 -4.91
CA ALA A 241 -9.06 -19.04 -4.72
C ALA A 241 -8.04 -19.36 -5.81
N TRP A 242 -7.56 -18.36 -6.55
CA TRP A 242 -6.54 -18.58 -7.58
C TRP A 242 -5.18 -18.79 -6.93
N ILE A 243 -4.61 -20.00 -7.06
CA ILE A 243 -3.40 -20.42 -6.33
C ILE A 243 -2.17 -20.57 -7.22
N ALA A 244 -2.34 -20.85 -8.51
CA ALA A 244 -1.23 -20.98 -9.45
C ALA A 244 -1.70 -20.84 -10.90
N SER A 245 -0.76 -20.60 -11.82
CA SER A 245 -1.00 -20.70 -13.27
C SER A 245 -0.22 -21.86 -13.89
N VAL A 246 -0.77 -22.41 -14.96
CA VAL A 246 -0.17 -23.48 -15.76
C VAL A 246 -0.33 -23.18 -17.25
N ARG A 247 0.70 -23.49 -18.05
CA ARG A 247 0.63 -23.36 -19.52
C ARG A 247 0.47 -24.73 -20.16
N VAL A 248 -0.63 -24.88 -20.88
CA VAL A 248 -0.99 -26.13 -21.55
C VAL A 248 -0.66 -26.00 -23.04
N PRO A 249 0.20 -26.88 -23.60
CA PRO A 249 0.73 -26.71 -24.97
C PRO A 249 -0.26 -27.14 -26.07
N ALA A 250 -1.29 -27.91 -25.74
CA ALA A 250 -2.25 -28.45 -26.69
C ALA A 250 -3.67 -28.50 -26.10
N ALA A 251 -4.67 -28.25 -26.93
CA ALA A 251 -6.06 -28.50 -26.59
C ALA A 251 -6.33 -30.00 -26.42
N GLY A 252 -7.38 -30.35 -25.67
CA GLY A 252 -7.86 -31.72 -25.53
C GLY A 252 -8.02 -32.16 -24.08
N ALA A 253 -8.03 -33.47 -23.87
CA ALA A 253 -8.18 -34.08 -22.56
C ALA A 253 -6.82 -34.21 -21.85
N TRP A 254 -6.81 -33.78 -20.60
CA TRP A 254 -5.69 -33.83 -19.67
C TRP A 254 -6.14 -34.49 -18.37
N THR A 255 -5.20 -35.10 -17.66
CA THR A 255 -5.40 -35.56 -16.29
C THR A 255 -4.70 -34.63 -15.33
N MET A 256 -5.36 -34.25 -14.24
CA MET A 256 -4.77 -33.38 -13.22
C MET A 256 -4.56 -34.14 -11.92
N GLU A 257 -3.37 -34.02 -11.37
CA GLU A 257 -2.99 -34.55 -10.06
C GLU A 257 -2.40 -33.44 -9.22
N CYS A 258 -2.97 -33.19 -8.04
CA CYS A 258 -2.44 -32.24 -7.07
C CYS A 258 -2.08 -32.97 -5.78
N ARG A 259 -0.86 -32.77 -5.28
CA ARG A 259 -0.46 -33.26 -3.96
C ARG A 259 -0.69 -32.18 -2.92
N SER A 260 -1.55 -32.48 -1.95
CA SER A 260 -1.87 -31.64 -0.80
C SER A 260 -1.73 -32.43 0.49
N SER A 261 -1.44 -31.75 1.59
CA SER A 261 -1.49 -32.32 2.95
C SER A 261 -2.91 -32.54 3.45
N ASP A 262 -3.88 -31.89 2.81
CA ASP A 262 -5.30 -31.99 3.12
C ASP A 262 -5.98 -32.96 2.14
N PRO A 263 -6.56 -34.08 2.62
CA PRO A 263 -7.23 -35.06 1.77
C PRO A 263 -8.56 -34.57 1.19
N GLU A 264 -9.17 -33.54 1.76
CA GLU A 264 -10.43 -32.95 1.26
C GLU A 264 -10.18 -31.81 0.26
N ALA A 265 -8.91 -31.43 0.07
CA ALA A 265 -8.52 -30.36 -0.83
C ALA A 265 -8.97 -30.66 -2.27
N SER A 266 -9.76 -29.73 -2.81
CA SER A 266 -10.22 -29.78 -4.19
C SER A 266 -9.58 -28.66 -4.99
N TYR A 267 -9.20 -28.99 -6.21
CA TYR A 267 -8.58 -28.05 -7.14
C TYR A 267 -9.26 -28.16 -8.49
N MET A 268 -9.42 -27.03 -9.18
CA MET A 268 -9.99 -26.98 -10.51
C MET A 268 -9.14 -26.15 -11.46
N VAL A 269 -9.26 -26.41 -12.74
CA VAL A 269 -8.64 -25.62 -13.81
C VAL A 269 -9.70 -24.74 -14.41
N GLY A 270 -9.37 -23.46 -14.59
CA GLY A 270 -10.22 -22.50 -15.27
C GLY A 270 -9.43 -21.46 -16.05
N ASP A 271 -10.17 -20.55 -16.67
CA ASP A 271 -9.56 -19.39 -17.34
C ASP A 271 -8.77 -18.54 -16.34
N GLU A 272 -7.61 -18.04 -16.78
CA GLU A 272 -6.79 -17.15 -15.96
C GLU A 272 -7.50 -15.80 -15.74
N PRO A 273 -7.74 -15.38 -14.48
CA PRO A 273 -8.40 -14.12 -14.20
C PRO A 273 -7.59 -12.93 -14.73
N ARG A 274 -8.27 -11.97 -15.35
CA ARG A 274 -7.61 -10.77 -15.88
C ARG A 274 -7.46 -9.71 -14.80
N VAL A 275 -6.43 -9.83 -13.98
CA VAL A 275 -6.06 -8.77 -13.03
C VAL A 275 -5.35 -7.63 -13.76
N ARG A 276 -5.98 -6.46 -13.79
CA ARG A 276 -5.46 -5.29 -14.51
C ARG A 276 -4.36 -4.59 -13.69
N GLY A 277 -3.60 -3.71 -14.36
CA GLY A 277 -2.67 -2.80 -13.69
C GLY A 277 -1.43 -3.48 -13.08
N ALA A 278 -0.77 -2.78 -12.14
CA ALA A 278 0.43 -3.29 -11.49
C ALA A 278 0.15 -4.46 -10.52
N VAL A 279 -1.05 -4.54 -9.96
CA VAL A 279 -1.43 -5.62 -9.03
C VAL A 279 -1.38 -6.99 -9.69
N GLY A 280 -1.72 -7.10 -10.98
CA GLY A 280 -1.59 -8.36 -11.71
C GLY A 280 -0.16 -8.93 -11.74
N ARG A 281 0.87 -8.10 -11.51
CA ARG A 281 2.25 -8.59 -11.30
C ARG A 281 2.57 -8.79 -9.83
N LEU A 282 2.06 -7.92 -8.95
CA LEU A 282 2.35 -7.97 -7.51
C LEU A 282 1.80 -9.24 -6.84
N ILE A 283 0.71 -9.83 -7.33
CA ILE A 283 0.18 -11.08 -6.78
C ILE A 283 1.16 -12.26 -6.91
N HIS A 284 2.10 -12.20 -7.86
CA HIS A 284 3.16 -13.19 -8.06
C HIS A 284 4.47 -12.83 -7.32
N TRP A 285 4.57 -11.64 -6.71
CA TRP A 285 5.79 -11.24 -6.01
C TRP A 285 5.93 -11.98 -4.67
N PRO A 286 7.16 -12.27 -4.24
CA PRO A 286 7.38 -12.82 -2.91
C PRO A 286 6.79 -11.89 -1.84
N VAL A 287 6.04 -12.47 -0.90
CA VAL A 287 5.34 -11.72 0.16
C VAL A 287 6.27 -10.76 0.92
N GLY A 288 7.52 -11.18 1.17
CA GLY A 288 8.52 -10.34 1.83
C GLY A 288 8.87 -9.06 1.06
N VAL A 289 8.85 -9.08 -0.28
CA VAL A 289 9.08 -7.88 -1.11
C VAL A 289 7.91 -6.90 -0.98
N ILE A 290 6.68 -7.42 -0.96
CA ILE A 290 5.46 -6.61 -0.76
C ILE A 290 5.48 -5.95 0.62
N TRP A 291 5.86 -6.69 1.67
CA TRP A 291 6.01 -6.16 3.03
C TRP A 291 7.07 -5.06 3.10
N LEU A 292 8.22 -5.25 2.44
CA LEU A 292 9.27 -4.22 2.37
C LEU A 292 8.78 -2.95 1.69
N LEU A 293 8.04 -3.08 0.58
CA LEU A 293 7.42 -1.93 -0.09
C LEU A 293 6.48 -1.18 0.85
N GLY A 294 5.65 -1.90 1.59
CA GLY A 294 4.76 -1.33 2.61
C GLY A 294 5.50 -0.64 3.75
N ALA A 295 6.63 -1.21 4.18
CA ALA A 295 7.44 -0.71 5.29
C ALA A 295 8.26 0.55 4.96
N LEU A 296 8.57 0.79 3.67
CA LEU A 296 9.45 1.87 3.21
C LEU A 296 9.16 3.24 3.84
N PRO A 297 7.90 3.74 3.89
CA PRO A 297 7.61 5.04 4.48
C PRO A 297 8.00 5.12 5.97
N GLY A 298 7.70 4.07 6.75
CA GLY A 298 8.07 4.00 8.17
C GLY A 298 9.58 3.88 8.38
N LEU A 299 10.27 3.13 7.52
CA LEU A 299 11.74 3.03 7.53
C LEU A 299 12.39 4.39 7.25
N LEU A 300 11.86 5.16 6.31
CA LEU A 300 12.36 6.52 6.03
C LEU A 300 12.20 7.44 7.24
N VAL A 301 11.06 7.38 7.95
CA VAL A 301 10.85 8.13 9.20
C VAL A 301 11.86 7.71 10.28
N ALA A 302 12.09 6.40 10.45
CA ALA A 302 13.03 5.88 11.44
C ALA A 302 14.48 6.30 11.13
N VAL A 303 14.93 6.16 9.87
CA VAL A 303 16.27 6.57 9.42
C VAL A 303 16.46 8.08 9.60
N GLN A 304 15.45 8.87 9.27
CA GLN A 304 15.50 10.31 9.48
C GLN A 304 15.57 10.69 10.97
N THR A 305 14.86 9.96 11.83
CA THR A 305 14.92 10.16 13.29
C THR A 305 16.31 9.81 13.83
N ALA A 306 16.92 8.74 13.33
CA ALA A 306 18.27 8.31 13.71
C ALA A 306 19.36 9.32 13.31
N THR A 307 19.33 9.79 12.07
CA THR A 307 20.30 10.78 11.56
C THR A 307 20.27 12.07 12.39
N ARG A 308 19.08 12.54 12.79
CA ARG A 308 18.92 13.72 13.65
C ARG A 308 19.52 13.56 15.02
N ARG A 309 19.29 12.42 15.67
CA ARG A 309 19.89 12.15 16.98
C ARG A 309 21.41 12.14 16.90
N ARG A 310 21.99 11.57 15.84
CA ARG A 310 23.44 11.60 15.61
C ARG A 310 23.96 13.03 15.45
N SER A 311 23.28 13.85 14.64
CA SER A 311 23.65 15.26 14.47
C SER A 311 23.54 16.07 15.77
N ALA A 312 22.49 15.85 16.57
CA ALA A 312 22.31 16.55 17.84
C ALA A 312 23.36 16.15 18.89
N ARG A 313 23.76 14.87 18.94
CA ARG A 313 24.86 14.41 19.81
C ARG A 313 26.18 15.05 19.42
N ARG A 314 26.55 15.03 18.14
CA ARG A 314 27.78 15.67 17.64
C ARG A 314 27.83 17.17 17.94
N ALA A 315 26.69 17.87 17.84
CA ALA A 315 26.62 19.30 18.17
C ALA A 315 26.79 19.56 19.68
N ALA A 316 26.29 18.67 20.54
CA ALA A 316 26.49 18.75 21.98
C ALA A 316 27.94 18.43 22.38
N ASP A 317 28.57 17.46 21.72
CA ASP A 317 29.97 17.08 21.97
C ASP A 317 30.92 18.24 21.63
N HIS A 318 30.75 18.90 20.48
CA HIS A 318 31.56 20.08 20.11
C HIS A 318 31.30 21.31 20.97
N ALA A 319 30.06 21.50 21.46
CA ALA A 319 29.77 22.57 22.42
C ALA A 319 30.46 22.31 23.78
N GLY A 320 30.49 21.06 24.24
CA GLY A 320 31.21 20.68 25.46
C GLY A 320 32.72 20.87 25.35
N GLU A 321 33.29 20.60 24.17
CA GLU A 321 34.73 20.75 23.89
C GLU A 321 35.16 22.22 23.88
N SER A 322 34.32 23.13 23.36
CA SER A 322 34.58 24.58 23.41
C SER A 322 34.56 25.19 24.82
N VAL A 323 33.82 24.60 25.76
CA VAL A 323 33.73 25.08 27.16
C VAL A 323 34.93 24.64 28.00
N VAL A 324 35.63 23.56 27.62
CA VAL A 324 36.81 23.07 28.34
C VAL A 324 38.09 23.82 27.93
N ALA A 325 38.14 24.41 26.73
CA ALA A 325 39.30 25.16 26.24
C ALA A 325 39.49 26.55 26.88
N GLU A 326 38.51 27.05 27.65
CA GLU A 326 38.50 28.42 28.19
C GLU A 326 38.59 28.42 29.74
N ARG A 327 39.53 27.66 30.31
CA ARG A 327 40.01 27.88 31.69
C ARG A 327 41.31 28.70 31.65
N PRO A 328 41.26 30.04 31.81
CA PRO A 328 42.47 30.81 32.00
C PRO A 328 43.09 30.44 33.36
N GLY A 329 44.37 30.06 33.35
CA GLY A 329 45.14 29.72 34.53
C GLY A 329 45.10 30.86 35.56
N SER A 330 44.79 30.51 36.80
CA SER A 330 44.87 31.42 37.94
C SER A 330 46.33 31.84 38.17
N VAL A 331 46.65 33.09 37.85
CA VAL A 331 47.90 33.71 38.28
C VAL A 331 47.76 34.04 39.77
N VAL A 332 48.53 33.33 40.59
CA VAL A 332 48.69 33.60 42.02
C VAL A 332 49.54 34.86 42.17
N ALA A 333 48.96 35.92 42.75
CA ALA A 333 49.70 37.11 43.16
C ALA A 333 50.44 36.81 44.47
N GLY A 334 51.77 36.78 44.41
CA GLY A 334 52.65 36.73 45.57
C GLY A 334 52.87 38.14 46.14
N SER A 335 52.85 38.19 47.47
CA SER A 335 53.08 39.31 48.39
C SER A 335 54.41 40.02 48.25
#